data_AF-A0A7C2FR52-F1
#
_entry.id   AF-A0A7C2FR52-F1
#
_cell.length_a   1.000
_cell.length_b   1.000
_cell.length_c   1.000
_cell.angle_alpha   90.00
_cell.angle_beta   90.00
_cell.angle_gamma   90.00
#
_symmetry.space_group_name_H-M   'P 1'
#
loop_
_entity.id
_entity.type
_entity.pdbx_description
1 polymer ?
#
loop_
_entity_poly.entity_id
_entity_poly.type
_entity_poly.pdbx_seq_one_letter_code
_entity_poly.pdbx_strand_id
1 'polypeptide(L)'
;MSIQSLVDMIVSKGYQVQGVGNKLRILHHLLPIYLDIVFSGNKVVVKLSFDNNLREFIEDLVLSGSEDVGDLVEDVIGEFNELTASLYKWFKDNGFEINIKLKDGELDIRELLEDILELTEG
;
A
#
# COMPACT_ATOMS: atom_id res chain seq x y z
N MET A 1 -4.29 20.74 15.36
CA MET A 1 -3.95 19.37 14.91
C MET A 1 -3.18 19.49 13.62
N SER A 2 -2.05 18.79 13.48
CA SER A 2 -1.17 18.92 12.31
C SER A 2 -1.09 17.60 11.56
N ILE A 3 -1.08 17.66 10.23
CA ILE A 3 -0.76 16.53 9.35
C ILE A 3 0.59 15.89 9.76
N GLN A 4 1.48 16.65 10.41
CA GLN A 4 2.74 16.14 10.93
C GLN A 4 2.59 14.94 11.86
N SER A 5 1.62 14.94 12.79
CA SER A 5 1.47 13.80 13.72
C SER A 5 1.00 12.52 13.03
N LEU A 6 0.27 12.65 11.91
CA LEU A 6 -0.09 11.51 11.05
C LEU A 6 1.17 10.96 10.36
N VAL A 7 1.99 11.85 9.81
CA VAL A 7 3.27 11.48 9.17
C VAL A 7 4.19 10.79 10.18
N ASP A 8 4.36 11.34 11.38
CA ASP A 8 5.20 10.76 12.43
C ASP A 8 4.74 9.35 12.82
N MET A 9 3.41 9.13 12.93
CA MET A 9 2.85 7.81 13.19
C MET A 9 3.20 6.81 12.08
N ILE A 10 3.06 7.21 10.81
CA ILE A 10 3.35 6.35 9.66
C ILE A 10 4.85 6.01 9.60
N VAL A 11 5.72 7.02 9.76
CA VAL A 11 7.18 6.84 9.76
C VAL A 11 7.64 5.97 10.93
N SER A 12 7.02 6.10 12.11
CA SER A 12 7.34 5.25 13.26
C SER A 12 7.08 3.75 13.04
N LYS A 13 6.26 3.42 12.04
CA LYS A 13 5.96 2.04 11.62
C LYS A 13 6.87 1.55 10.48
N GLY A 14 7.85 2.35 10.05
CA GLY A 14 8.85 1.95 9.04
C GLY A 14 8.51 2.36 7.60
N TYR A 15 7.40 3.06 7.36
CA TYR A 15 7.03 3.48 6.01
C TYR A 15 7.61 4.84 5.63
N GLN A 16 7.79 5.04 4.33
CA GLN A 16 8.12 6.36 3.78
C GLN A 16 6.87 7.11 3.37
N VAL A 17 6.80 8.41 3.66
CA VAL A 17 5.67 9.27 3.27
C VAL A 17 6.12 10.34 2.30
N GLN A 18 5.40 10.47 1.19
CA GLN A 18 5.61 11.50 0.17
C GLN A 18 4.35 12.35 0.02
N GLY A 19 4.52 13.68 0.03
CA GLY A 19 3.44 14.60 -0.32
C GLY A 19 3.34 14.76 -1.83
N VAL A 20 2.18 14.44 -2.42
CA VAL A 20 1.94 14.55 -3.87
C VAL A 20 0.69 15.38 -4.09
N GLY A 21 0.83 16.69 -4.29
CA GLY A 21 -0.30 17.60 -4.46
C GLY A 21 -1.21 17.61 -3.21
N ASN A 22 -2.44 17.14 -3.34
CA ASN A 22 -3.45 17.07 -2.27
C ASN A 22 -3.57 15.67 -1.62
N LYS A 23 -2.61 14.77 -1.86
CA LYS A 23 -2.56 13.45 -1.26
C LYS A 23 -1.23 13.18 -0.57
N LEU A 24 -1.26 12.27 0.40
CA LEU A 24 -0.06 11.65 0.96
C LEU A 24 0.06 10.25 0.36
N ARG A 25 1.25 9.91 -0.12
CA ARG A 25 1.59 8.57 -0.59
C ARG A 25 2.49 7.91 0.43
N ILE A 26 2.10 6.72 0.88
CA ILE A 26 2.86 5.90 1.83
C ILE A 26 3.47 4.75 1.04
N LEU A 27 4.79 4.72 0.92
CA LEU A 27 5.50 3.70 0.16
C LEU A 27 5.90 2.53 1.07
N HIS A 28 5.74 1.31 0.55
CA HIS A 28 6.38 0.14 1.12
C HIS A 28 7.89 0.15 0.82
N HIS A 29 8.67 -0.47 1.70
CA HIS A 29 10.13 -0.48 1.59
C HIS A 29 10.68 -1.62 0.72
N LEU A 30 9.92 -2.72 0.58
CA LEU A 30 10.31 -3.91 -0.20
C LEU A 30 9.71 -3.98 -1.60
N LEU A 31 8.46 -3.54 -1.74
CA LEU A 31 7.70 -3.69 -2.99
C LEU A 31 7.24 -2.32 -3.47
N PRO A 32 7.13 -2.10 -4.79
CA PRO A 32 6.57 -0.88 -5.35
C PRO A 32 5.03 -0.82 -5.19
N ILE A 33 4.56 -1.08 -3.97
CA ILE A 33 3.16 -1.00 -3.52
C ILE A 33 3.07 0.16 -2.53
N TYR A 34 1.97 0.91 -2.59
CA TYR A 34 1.76 2.10 -1.80
C TYR A 34 0.31 2.34 -1.41
N LEU A 35 0.11 3.08 -0.33
CA LEU A 35 -1.19 3.63 0.04
C LEU A 35 -1.26 5.11 -0.32
N ASP A 36 -2.27 5.50 -1.08
CA ASP A 36 -2.61 6.91 -1.30
C ASP A 36 -3.70 7.33 -0.30
N ILE A 37 -3.43 8.39 0.46
CA ILE A 37 -4.38 9.09 1.33
C ILE A 37 -4.77 10.40 0.66
N VAL A 38 -5.98 10.47 0.13
CA VAL A 38 -6.50 11.65 -0.56
C VAL A 38 -7.41 12.44 0.38
N PHE A 39 -7.11 13.72 0.55
CA PHE A 39 -7.89 14.63 1.39
C PHE A 39 -8.89 15.44 0.56
N SER A 40 -10.14 15.49 0.99
CA SER A 40 -11.20 16.30 0.39
C SER A 40 -12.09 16.90 1.47
N GLY A 41 -11.62 18.02 2.04
CA GLY A 41 -12.27 18.64 3.20
C GLY A 41 -12.15 17.76 4.43
N ASN A 42 -13.28 17.37 5.02
CA ASN A 42 -13.36 16.44 6.14
C ASN A 42 -13.36 14.95 5.72
N LYS A 43 -13.41 14.68 4.41
CA LYS A 43 -13.42 13.31 3.87
C LYS A 43 -12.02 12.89 3.50
N VAL A 44 -11.68 11.66 3.85
CA VAL A 44 -10.40 11.03 3.54
C VAL A 44 -10.66 9.72 2.84
N VAL A 45 -10.00 9.51 1.70
CA VAL A 45 -10.02 8.23 0.99
C VAL A 45 -8.63 7.62 1.08
N VAL A 46 -8.55 6.38 1.58
CA VAL A 46 -7.32 5.59 1.59
C VAL A 46 -7.45 4.48 0.56
N LYS A 47 -6.50 4.40 -0.37
CA LYS A 47 -6.50 3.42 -1.46
C LYS A 47 -5.16 2.70 -1.54
N LEU A 48 -5.20 1.37 -1.70
CA LEU A 48 -4.03 0.57 -2.07
C LEU A 48 -3.82 0.60 -3.58
N SER A 49 -2.57 0.80 -4.00
CA SER A 49 -2.18 0.83 -5.42
C SER A 49 -0.71 0.47 -5.52
N PHE A 50 -0.24 0.27 -6.74
CA PHE A 50 1.16 -0.06 -7.03
C PHE A 50 1.69 0.79 -8.17
N ASP A 51 3.01 0.85 -8.31
CA ASP A 51 3.67 1.50 -9.43
C ASP A 51 3.73 0.56 -10.63
N ASN A 52 3.80 1.13 -11.83
CA ASN A 52 3.78 0.36 -13.08
C ASN A 52 4.95 -0.64 -13.20
N ASN A 53 6.02 -0.44 -12.42
CA ASN A 53 7.18 -1.31 -12.37
C ASN A 53 6.99 -2.54 -11.45
N LEU A 54 5.83 -2.72 -10.79
CA LEU A 54 5.59 -3.87 -9.92
C LEU A 54 5.72 -5.20 -10.68
N ARG A 55 5.22 -5.24 -11.94
CA ARG A 55 5.34 -6.43 -12.79
C ARG A 55 6.80 -6.83 -12.99
N GLU A 56 7.59 -5.91 -13.55
CA GLU A 56 9.01 -6.14 -13.82
C GLU A 56 9.76 -6.54 -12.55
N PHE A 57 9.44 -5.91 -11.42
CA PHE A 57 10.03 -6.23 -10.12
C PHE A 57 9.72 -7.66 -9.66
N ILE A 58 8.46 -8.10 -9.76
CA ILE A 58 8.04 -9.46 -9.40
C ILE A 58 8.66 -10.48 -10.35
N GLU A 59 8.66 -10.21 -11.66
CA GLU A 59 9.29 -11.07 -12.68
C GLU A 59 10.78 -11.25 -12.40
N ASP A 60 11.52 -10.18 -12.12
CA ASP A 60 12.93 -10.24 -11.74
C ASP A 60 13.15 -11.08 -10.45
N LEU A 61 12.29 -10.94 -9.45
CA LEU A 61 12.36 -11.74 -8.23
C LEU A 61 12.16 -13.24 -8.50
N VAL A 62 11.15 -13.59 -9.31
CA VAL A 62 10.88 -14.98 -9.68
C VAL A 62 12.06 -15.55 -10.47
N LEU A 63 12.56 -14.82 -11.48
CA LEU A 63 13.71 -15.25 -12.30
C LEU A 63 15.01 -15.38 -11.49
N SER A 64 15.16 -14.60 -10.42
CA SER A 64 16.30 -14.72 -9.51
C SER A 64 16.28 -15.99 -8.64
N GLY A 65 15.19 -16.77 -8.69
CA GLY A 65 14.99 -17.98 -7.91
C GLY A 65 14.46 -17.73 -6.50
N SER A 66 13.76 -16.60 -6.28
CA SER A 66 13.04 -16.39 -5.02
C SER A 66 11.80 -17.28 -4.98
N GLU A 67 11.78 -18.29 -4.11
CA GLU A 67 10.69 -19.28 -4.03
C GLU A 67 9.45 -18.74 -3.30
N ASP A 68 9.54 -17.57 -2.66
CA ASP A 68 8.52 -17.04 -1.73
C ASP A 68 7.93 -15.68 -2.15
N VAL A 69 7.92 -15.37 -3.46
CA VAL A 69 7.42 -14.06 -3.94
C VAL A 69 5.94 -13.85 -3.62
N GLY A 70 5.13 -14.91 -3.66
CA GLY A 70 3.72 -14.84 -3.27
C GLY A 70 3.53 -14.52 -1.79
N ASP A 71 4.30 -15.18 -0.93
CA ASP A 71 4.28 -14.92 0.52
C ASP A 71 4.74 -13.48 0.82
N LEU A 72 5.78 -12.99 0.13
CA LEU A 72 6.24 -11.60 0.23
C LEU A 72 5.12 -10.60 -0.10
N VAL A 73 4.36 -10.85 -1.18
CA VAL A 73 3.25 -9.97 -1.58
C VAL A 73 2.13 -9.98 -0.53
N GLU A 74 1.76 -11.16 -0.02
CA GLU A 74 0.73 -11.30 1.01
C GLU A 74 1.15 -10.65 2.33
N ASP A 75 2.42 -10.75 2.72
CA ASP A 75 2.98 -10.07 3.89
C ASP A 75 2.85 -8.55 3.75
N VAL A 76 3.20 -7.99 2.61
CA VAL A 76 3.07 -6.54 2.34
C VAL A 76 1.61 -6.08 2.36
N ILE A 77 0.68 -6.88 1.84
CA ILE A 77 -0.75 -6.60 1.93
C ILE A 77 -1.22 -6.64 3.40
N GLY A 78 -0.75 -7.60 4.18
CA GLY A 78 -1.03 -7.72 5.61
C GLY A 78 -0.57 -6.49 6.40
N GLU A 79 0.67 -6.07 6.16
CA GLU A 79 1.25 -4.85 6.72
C GLU A 79 0.40 -3.60 6.43
N PHE A 80 -0.01 -3.42 5.17
CA PHE A 80 -0.86 -2.30 4.79
C PHE A 80 -2.23 -2.35 5.46
N ASN A 81 -2.81 -3.54 5.63
CA ASN A 81 -4.06 -3.74 6.36
C ASN A 81 -3.94 -3.25 7.82
N GLU A 82 -2.88 -3.64 8.52
CA GLU A 82 -2.60 -3.18 9.89
C GLU A 82 -2.38 -1.67 9.97
N LEU A 83 -1.68 -1.10 8.99
CA LEU A 83 -1.50 0.35 8.89
C LEU A 83 -2.85 1.05 8.70
N THR A 84 -3.72 0.57 7.81
CA THR A 84 -5.06 1.14 7.63
C THR A 84 -5.94 1.09 8.86
N ALA A 85 -5.85 0.04 9.68
CA ALA A 85 -6.57 0.00 10.95
C ALA A 85 -6.10 1.13 11.89
N SER A 86 -4.78 1.39 11.91
CA SER A 86 -4.19 2.50 12.66
C SER A 86 -4.64 3.86 12.10
N LEU A 87 -4.64 4.02 10.78
CA LEU A 87 -5.12 5.21 10.09
C LEU A 87 -6.61 5.45 10.36
N TYR A 88 -7.44 4.41 10.31
CA TYR A 88 -8.88 4.50 10.58
C TYR A 88 -9.15 5.11 11.95
N LYS A 89 -8.48 4.56 12.97
CA LYS A 89 -8.59 5.07 14.34
C LYS A 89 -8.15 6.52 14.43
N TRP A 90 -6.97 6.84 13.89
CA TRP A 90 -6.45 8.20 13.89
C TRP A 90 -7.42 9.18 13.21
N PHE A 91 -7.90 8.88 12.01
CA PHE A 91 -8.84 9.76 11.29
C PHE A 91 -10.17 9.94 12.03
N LYS A 92 -10.72 8.86 12.59
CA LYS A 92 -11.95 8.93 13.39
C LYS A 92 -11.79 9.78 14.66
N ASP A 93 -10.70 9.57 15.41
CA ASP A 93 -10.39 10.33 16.62
C ASP A 93 -10.19 11.83 16.33
N ASN A 94 -9.81 12.17 15.10
CA ASN A 94 -9.60 13.54 14.64
C ASN A 94 -10.80 14.12 13.85
N GLY A 95 -11.96 13.45 13.83
CA GLY A 95 -13.20 13.96 13.25
C GLY A 95 -13.33 13.87 11.73
N PHE A 96 -12.50 13.04 11.06
CA PHE A 96 -12.58 12.81 9.62
C PHE A 96 -13.56 11.67 9.27
N GLU A 97 -14.19 11.82 8.11
CA GLU A 97 -14.94 10.75 7.46
C GLU A 97 -14.00 9.95 6.56
N ILE A 98 -13.52 8.81 7.06
CA ILE A 98 -12.61 7.93 6.32
C ILE A 98 -13.37 6.88 5.50
N ASN A 99 -12.95 6.69 4.26
CA ASN A 99 -13.35 5.59 3.38
C ASN A 99 -12.11 4.79 2.96
N ILE A 100 -12.09 3.49 3.25
CA ILE A 100 -10.97 2.60 2.98
C ILE A 100 -11.30 1.72 1.77
N LYS A 101 -10.45 1.79 0.75
CA LYS A 101 -10.55 1.03 -0.51
C LYS A 101 -9.28 0.22 -0.74
N LEU A 102 -9.02 -0.76 0.13
CA LEU A 102 -7.89 -1.68 -0.03
C LEU A 102 -8.23 -2.81 -0.98
N LYS A 103 -9.41 -3.42 -0.81
CA LYS A 103 -9.83 -4.63 -1.53
C LYS A 103 -9.66 -4.55 -3.04
N ASP A 104 -10.00 -3.41 -3.65
CA ASP A 104 -9.82 -3.24 -5.10
C ASP A 104 -8.33 -3.36 -5.47
N GLY A 105 -7.44 -2.68 -4.74
CA GLY A 105 -6.00 -2.76 -4.98
C GLY A 105 -5.38 -4.09 -4.60
N GLU A 106 -5.91 -4.78 -3.58
CA GLU A 106 -5.46 -6.13 -3.21
C GLU A 106 -5.77 -7.15 -4.32
N LEU A 107 -6.98 -7.07 -4.89
CA LEU A 107 -7.37 -7.90 -6.03
C LEU A 107 -6.47 -7.61 -7.23
N ASP A 108 -6.28 -6.33 -7.59
CA ASP A 108 -5.42 -5.94 -8.70
C ASP A 108 -3.98 -6.50 -8.55
N ILE A 109 -3.43 -6.49 -7.32
CA ILE A 109 -2.08 -7.01 -7.02
C ILE A 109 -2.04 -8.54 -7.12
N ARG A 110 -3.06 -9.22 -6.59
CA ARG A 110 -3.13 -10.69 -6.64
C ARG A 110 -3.32 -11.20 -8.06
N GLU A 111 -4.20 -10.58 -8.84
CA GLU A 111 -4.38 -10.91 -10.26
C GLU A 111 -3.08 -10.71 -11.04
N LEU A 112 -2.30 -9.66 -10.74
CA LEU A 112 -0.98 -9.45 -11.34
C LEU A 112 0.00 -10.56 -10.97
N LEU A 113 0.05 -10.96 -9.70
CA LEU A 113 0.91 -12.02 -9.21
C LEU A 113 0.57 -13.35 -9.87
N GLU A 114 -0.72 -13.71 -9.92
CA GLU A 114 -1.20 -14.94 -10.56
C GLU A 114 -0.79 -14.99 -12.04
N ASP A 115 -1.01 -13.92 -12.80
CA ASP A 115 -0.61 -13.82 -14.21
C ASP A 115 0.89 -14.05 -14.43
N ILE A 116 1.75 -13.50 -13.55
CA ILE A 116 3.21 -13.67 -13.64
C ILE A 116 3.62 -15.11 -13.32
N LEU A 117 3.03 -15.71 -12.28
CA LEU A 117 3.36 -17.09 -11.89
C LEU A 117 2.92 -18.08 -12.97
N GLU A 118 1.72 -17.92 -13.55
CA GLU A 118 1.22 -18.77 -14.65
C GLU A 118 2.14 -18.71 -15.89
N LEU A 119 2.65 -17.53 -16.24
CA LEU A 119 3.57 -17.36 -17.37
C LEU A 119 4.95 -17.98 -17.14
N THR A 120 5.37 -18.11 -15.88
CA THR A 120 6.71 -18.60 -15.53
C THR A 120 6.74 -20.12 -15.31
N GLU A 121 5.60 -20.73 -14.98
CA GLU A 121 5.41 -22.19 -14.94
C GLU A 121 5.12 -22.81 -16.32
N GLY A 122 4.92 -21.99 -17.36
CA GLY A 122 4.57 -22.38 -18.73
C GLY A 122 5.73 -22.71 -19.67
#